data_AF-A0A956D749-F1
#
_entry.id   AF-A0A956D749-F1
#
_cell.length_a   1.000
_cell.length_b   1.000
_cell.length_c   1.000
_cell.angle_alpha   90.00
_cell.angle_beta   90.00
_cell.angle_gamma   90.00
#
_symmetry.space_group_name_H-M   'P 1'
#
loop_
_entity.id
_entity.type
_entity.pdbx_description
1 polymer ?
#
loop_
_entity_poly.entity_id
_entity_poly.type
_entity_poly.pdbx_seq_one_letter_code
_entity_poly.pdbx_strand_id
1 'polypeptide(L)' 'LDVFERGSGWTRACGTGACAAGVAAVVTGRARRHEPIVMRLPGGALEITVGEPHEPVRMRGPARHVYDGTLDAAFFTR' A
#
# COMPACT_ATOMS: atom_id res chain seq x y z
N LEU A 1 7.49 -0.60 -8.07
CA LEU A 1 7.52 0.45 -7.04
C LEU A 1 8.22 -0.15 -5.84
N ASP A 2 9.42 0.33 -5.56
CA ASP A 2 10.18 -0.04 -4.37
C ASP A 2 10.09 1.10 -3.37
N VAL A 3 9.95 0.77 -2.09
CA VAL A 3 9.75 1.76 -1.03
C VAL A 3 10.73 1.51 0.10
N PHE A 4 11.49 2.55 0.43
CA PHE A 4 12.25 2.63 1.67
C PHE A 4 11.39 3.36 2.70
N GLU A 5 10.79 2.62 3.62
CA GLU A 5 9.91 3.16 4.65
C GLU A 5 10.70 3.79 5.80
N ARG A 6 10.24 4.96 6.25
CA ARG A 6 10.78 5.65 7.42
C ARG A 6 10.65 4.76 8.66
N GLY A 7 11.79 4.35 9.22
CA GLY A 7 11.85 3.52 10.44
C GLY A 7 11.77 2.01 10.20
N SER A 8 11.50 1.55 8.97
CA SER A 8 11.38 0.12 8.63
C SER A 8 12.38 -0.34 7.56
N GLY A 9 12.93 0.60 6.76
CA GLY A 9 13.83 0.28 5.66
C GLY A 9 13.10 -0.25 4.43
N TRP A 10 13.74 -1.13 3.65
CA TRP A 10 13.13 -1.73 2.47
C TRP A 10 12.01 -2.70 2.85
N THR A 11 10.78 -2.36 2.50
CA THR A 11 9.61 -3.22 2.74
C THR A 11 9.11 -3.87 1.45
N ARG A 12 8.47 -5.04 1.57
CA ARG A 12 7.88 -5.73 0.43
C ARG A 12 6.63 -5.05 -0.10
N ALA A 13 5.89 -4.35 0.75
CA ALA A 13 4.68 -3.64 0.36
C ALA A 13 4.45 -2.46 1.29
N CYS A 14 4.23 -1.28 0.70
CA CYS A 14 3.84 -0.06 1.39
C CYS A 14 2.55 0.48 0.76
N GLY A 15 1.40 0.26 1.40
CA GLY A 15 0.09 0.64 0.84
C GLY A 15 -0.07 2.15 0.68
N THR A 16 0.27 2.93 1.72
CA THR A 16 0.22 4.40 1.68
C THR A 16 1.23 4.97 0.70
N GLY A 17 2.43 4.38 0.58
CA GLY A 17 3.42 4.73 -0.44
C GLY A 17 2.92 4.49 -1.87
N ALA A 18 2.21 3.38 -2.10
CA ALA A 18 1.58 3.09 -3.39
C ALA A 18 0.48 4.12 -3.73
N CYS A 19 -0.36 4.48 -2.77
CA CYS A 19 -1.35 5.55 -2.95
C CYS A 19 -0.68 6.89 -3.31
N ALA A 20 0.35 7.29 -2.57
CA ALA A 20 1.08 8.53 -2.82
C ALA A 20 1.73 8.55 -4.21
N ALA A 21 2.36 7.45 -4.63
CA ALA A 21 2.92 7.30 -5.97
C ALA A 21 1.85 7.37 -7.07
N GLY A 22 0.66 6.81 -6.82
CA GLY A 22 -0.48 6.90 -7.74
C GLY A 22 -0.98 8.34 -7.91
N VAL A 23 -1.11 9.08 -6.81
CA VAL A 23 -1.45 10.51 -6.85
C VAL A 23 -0.39 11.30 -7.62
N ALA A 24 0.91 11.04 -7.36
CA ALA A 24 2.00 11.70 -8.08
C ALA A 24 1.96 11.40 -9.59
N ALA A 25 1.66 10.16 -9.99
CA ALA A 25 1.51 9.81 -11.40
C ALA A 25 0.37 10.59 -12.06
N VAL A 26 -0.78 10.74 -11.39
CA VAL A 26 -1.92 11.50 -11.91
C VAL A 26 -1.64 13.00 -11.98
N VAL A 27 -1.14 13.60 -10.90
CA VAL A 27 -0.85 15.05 -10.85
C VAL A 27 0.19 15.45 -11.89
N THR A 28 1.11 14.54 -12.21
CA THR A 28 2.15 14.80 -13.22
C THR A 28 1.79 14.32 -14.63
N GLY A 29 0.52 13.94 -14.88
CA GLY A 29 0.01 13.58 -16.20
C GLY A 29 0.48 12.22 -16.75
N ARG A 30 1.05 11.35 -15.90
CA ARG A 30 1.55 10.02 -16.27
C ARG A 30 0.51 8.92 -16.11
N ALA A 31 -0.59 9.22 -15.43
CA ALA A 31 -1.75 8.35 -15.29
C ALA A 31 -3.02 9.20 -15.32
N ARG A 32 -4.16 8.57 -15.64
CA ARG A 32 -5.46 9.24 -15.72
C ARG A 32 -6.19 9.16 -14.39
N ARG A 33 -6.99 10.18 -14.07
CA ARG A 33 -7.95 10.13 -12.96
C ARG A 33 -9.00 9.04 -13.24
N HIS A 34 -9.59 8.52 -12.17
CA HIS A 34 -10.69 7.54 -12.19
C HIS A 34 -10.37 6.18 -12.87
N GLU A 35 -9.17 6.02 -13.42
CA GLU A 35 -8.69 4.76 -13.99
C GLU A 35 -7.80 4.02 -12.96
N PRO A 36 -7.93 2.69 -12.80
CA PRO A 36 -7.06 1.92 -11.92
C PRO A 36 -5.60 1.90 -12.41
N ILE A 37 -4.67 2.24 -11.52
CA ILE A 37 -3.23 2.16 -11.74
C ILE A 37 -2.71 0.91 -11.02
N VAL A 38 -2.13 -0.03 -11.76
CA VAL A 38 -1.53 -1.24 -11.19
C VAL A 38 -0.13 -0.93 -10.69
N MET A 39 0.03 -0.88 -9.37
CA MET A 39 1.31 -0.74 -8.69
C MET A 39 1.89 -2.13 -8.42
N ARG A 40 3.01 -2.46 -9.07
CA ARG A 40 3.75 -3.71 -8.81
C ARG A 40 4.81 -3.45 -7.73
N LEU A 41 4.61 -4.03 -6.55
CA LEU A 41 5.58 -4.02 -5.44
C LEU A 41 6.22 -5.41 -5.28
N PRO A 42 7.36 -5.54 -4.57
CA PRO A 42 7.98 -6.85 -4.35
C PRO A 42 7.05 -7.88 -3.69
N GLY A 43 6.11 -7.43 -2.85
CA GLY A 43 5.16 -8.26 -2.13
C GLY A 43 3.88 -8.62 -2.90
N GLY A 44 3.64 -8.01 -4.06
CA GLY A 44 2.43 -8.22 -4.84
C GLY A 44 1.93 -6.94 -5.52
N ALA A 45 0.83 -7.07 -6.27
CA ALA A 45 0.21 -5.95 -6.96
C ALA A 45 -0.88 -5.29 -6.09
N LEU A 46 -0.98 -3.96 -6.19
CA LEU A 46 -2.08 -3.15 -5.69
C LEU A 46 -2.69 -2.35 -6.84
N GLU A 47 -4.00 -2.14 -6.79
CA GLU A 47 -4.73 -1.24 -7.70
C GLU A 47 -5.03 0.06 -6.95
N ILE A 48 -4.57 1.19 -7.51
CA ILE A 48 -4.79 2.52 -6.96
C ILE A 48 -5.66 3.32 -7.93
N THR A 49 -6.79 3.84 -7.46
CA THR A 49 -7.64 4.76 -8.23
C THR A 49 -7.64 6.11 -7.55
N VAL A 50 -7.23 7.14 -8.29
CA VAL A 50 -7.20 8.54 -7.84
C VAL A 50 -8.31 9.29 -8.55
N GLY A 51 -9.26 9.84 -7.80
CA GLY A 51 -10.36 10.63 -8.33
C GLY A 51 -10.01 12.10 -8.51
N GLU A 52 -10.99 12.97 -8.32
CA GLU A 52 -10.80 14.43 -8.35
C GLU A 52 -10.06 14.95 -7.11
N PRO A 53 -9.53 16.19 -7.14
CA PRO A 53 -9.05 16.84 -5.93
C PRO A 53 -10.09 16.77 -4.80
N HIS A 54 -9.64 16.49 -3.58
CA HIS A 54 -10.48 16.30 -2.38
C HIS A 54 -11.29 15.01 -2.32
N GLU A 55 -11.22 14.14 -3.33
CA GLU A 55 -11.78 12.79 -3.23
C GLU A 55 -10.80 11.82 -2.55
N PRO A 56 -11.32 10.80 -1.82
CA PRO A 56 -10.48 9.74 -1.27
C PRO A 56 -9.76 8.95 -2.36
N VAL A 57 -8.48 8.65 -2.13
CA VAL A 57 -7.73 7.67 -2.95
C VAL A 57 -8.22 6.28 -2.57
N ARG A 58 -8.63 5.48 -3.58
CA ARG A 58 -9.06 4.10 -3.37
C ARG A 58 -7.90 3.15 -3.63
N MET A 59 -7.72 2.19 -2.74
CA MET A 59 -6.72 1.13 -2.87
C MET A 59 -7.41 -0.23 -2.78
N ARG A 60 -7.11 -1.11 -3.73
CA ARG A 60 -7.53 -2.51 -3.70
C ARG A 60 -6.31 -3.42 -3.75
N GLY A 61 -6.32 -4.44 -2.90
CA GLY A 61 -5.25 -5.42 -2.79
C GLY A 61 -5.74 -6.68 -2.07
N PRO A 62 -5.00 -7.79 -2.18
CA PRO A 62 -5.34 -9.01 -1.48
C PRO A 62 -5.06 -8.89 0.03
N ALA A 63 -5.81 -9.64 0.82
CA ALA A 63 -5.50 -9.94 2.21
C ALA A 63 -5.56 -11.47 2.39
N ARG A 64 -4.70 -12.03 3.24
CA ARG A 64 -4.64 -13.48 3.48
C ARG A 64 -4.51 -13.76 4.97
N HIS A 65 -5.41 -14.57 5.49
CA HIS A 65 -5.27 -15.17 6.81
C HIS A 65 -4.13 -16.19 6.80
N VAL A 66 -3.26 -16.14 7.81
CA VAL A 66 -2.08 -17.03 7.89
C VAL A 66 -2.30 -18.10 8.95
N TYR A 67 -2.69 -17.71 10.17
CA TYR A 67 -2.96 -18.61 11.28
C TYR A 67 -3.78 -17.91 12.36
N ASP A 68 -4.38 -18.71 13.24
CA ASP A 68 -4.93 -18.27 14.52
C ASP A 68 -4.03 -18.77 15.66
N GLY A 69 -3.88 -17.98 16.72
CA GLY A 69 -3.03 -18.35 17.85
C GLY A 69 -3.35 -17.60 19.14
N THR A 70 -2.92 -18.18 20.26
CA THR A 70 -3.07 -17.60 21.60
C THR A 70 -1.70 -17.52 22.26
N LEU A 71 -1.37 -16.38 22.86
CA LEU A 71 -0.16 -16.19 23.65
C LEU A 71 -0.53 -15.82 25.10
N ASP A 72 0.22 -16.37 26.06
CA ASP A 72 0.16 -15.94 27.45
C ASP A 72 0.89 -14.58 27.59
N ALA A 73 0.32 -13.64 28.33
CA ALA A 73 0.95 -12.34 28.59
C ALA A 73 2.33 -12.47 29.26
N ALA A 74 2.54 -13.50 30.08
CA ALA A 74 3.82 -13.80 30.72
C ALA A 74 4.95 -14.12 29.71
N PHE A 75 4.62 -14.39 28.45
CA PHE A 75 5.59 -14.55 27.37
C PHE A 75 6.41 -13.27 27.12
N PHE A 76 5.82 -12.08 27.29
CA PHE A 76 6.44 -10.79 26.95
C PHE A 76 7.21 -10.13 28.10
N THR A 77 7.14 -10.69 29.31
CA THR A 77 7.73 -10.09 30.53
C THR A 77 8.97 -10.82 31.04
N ARG A 78 9.57 -11.69 30.21
CA ARG A 78 10.86 -12.33 30.49
C ARG A 78 11.99 -11.67 29.72
#